data_AF-A0A966VTI4-F1
#
_entry.id   AF-A0A966VTI4-F1
#
_cell.length_a   1.000
_cell.length_b   1.000
_cell.length_c   1.000
_cell.angle_alpha   90.00
_cell.angle_beta   90.00
_cell.angle_gamma   90.00
#
_symmetry.space_group_name_H-M   'P 1'
#
loop_
_entity.id
_entity.type
_entity.pdbx_description
1 polymer ?
#
loop_
_entity_poly.entity_id
_entity_poly.type
_entity_poly.pdbx_seq_one_letter_code
_entity_poly.pdbx_strand_id
1 'polypeptide(L)'
;NTRTAMSVGQASGIVLALAASRGCVVAQYTPTQVKNTVAGWGSADKSAVARMVQMRFGLRTAPTPADAADAAALALCHIAAQPFARSVARTRGVQ
;
A
#
# COMPACT_ATOMS: atom_id res chain seq x y z
N ASN A 1 -0.40 21.39 -3.29
CA ASN A 1 -1.66 22.07 -2.87
C ASN A 1 -1.71 22.07 -1.35
N THR A 2 -1.53 23.23 -0.72
CA THR A 2 -1.35 23.37 0.74
C THR A 2 -2.65 23.20 1.52
N ARG A 3 -3.80 23.60 0.95
CA ARG A 3 -5.12 23.42 1.60
C ARG A 3 -5.51 21.96 1.74
N THR A 4 -5.28 21.15 0.70
CA THR A 4 -5.63 19.72 0.73
C THR A 4 -4.67 18.91 1.58
N ALA A 5 -3.42 19.37 1.77
CA ALA A 5 -2.44 18.67 2.59
C ALA A 5 -2.88 18.59 4.06
N MET A 6 -3.47 19.67 4.59
CA MET A 6 -3.90 19.70 6.00
C MET A 6 -5.10 18.77 6.26
N SER A 7 -6.11 18.77 5.40
CA SER A 7 -7.28 17.89 5.55
C SER A 7 -6.91 16.41 5.40
N VAL A 8 -6.06 16.08 4.41
CA VAL A 8 -5.53 14.71 4.23
C VAL A 8 -4.68 14.29 5.42
N GLY A 9 -3.85 15.18 5.96
CA GLY A 9 -3.04 14.91 7.14
C GLY A 9 -3.88 14.61 8.38
N GLN A 10 -4.93 15.40 8.64
CA GLN A 10 -5.84 15.17 9.75
C GLN A 10 -6.57 13.82 9.65
N ALA A 11 -7.14 13.51 8.48
CA ALA A 11 -7.81 12.24 8.24
C ALA A 11 -6.86 11.05 8.43
N SER A 12 -5.64 11.15 7.86
CA SER A 12 -4.63 10.10 7.98
C SER A 12 -4.19 9.90 9.44
N GLY A 13 -3.99 11.00 10.19
CA GLY A 13 -3.63 10.93 11.62
C GLY A 13 -4.64 10.16 12.46
N ILE A 14 -5.94 10.38 12.24
CA ILE A 14 -7.01 9.65 12.94
C ILE A 14 -6.95 8.15 12.61
N VAL A 15 -6.78 7.79 11.33
CA VAL A 15 -6.70 6.39 10.90
C VAL A 15 -5.49 5.69 11.52
N LEU A 16 -4.32 6.35 11.53
CA LEU A 16 -3.09 5.79 12.12
C LEU A 16 -3.23 5.60 13.63
N ALA A 17 -3.83 6.57 14.34
CA ALA A 17 -4.07 6.47 15.78
C ALA A 17 -5.03 5.34 16.14
N LEU A 18 -6.12 5.17 15.37
CA LEU A 18 -7.09 4.09 15.57
C LEU A 18 -6.53 2.71 15.21
N ALA A 19 -5.67 2.63 14.21
CA ALA A 19 -4.99 1.38 13.86
C ALA A 19 -4.02 0.98 14.99
N ALA A 20 -3.23 1.94 15.49
CA ALA A 20 -2.30 1.70 16.60
C ALA A 20 -3.02 1.31 17.89
N SER A 21 -4.14 1.97 18.24
CA SER A 21 -4.91 1.64 19.45
C SER A 21 -5.56 0.25 19.41
N ARG A 22 -5.77 -0.31 18.20
CA ARG A 22 -6.21 -1.69 17.98
C ARG A 22 -5.07 -2.70 17.87
N GLY A 23 -3.83 -2.29 18.13
CA GLY A 23 -2.65 -3.17 18.04
C GLY A 23 -2.25 -3.51 16.61
N CYS A 24 -2.77 -2.81 15.60
CA CYS A 24 -2.34 -3.03 14.22
C CYS A 24 -0.93 -2.48 14.01
N VAL A 25 -0.11 -3.20 13.25
CA VAL A 25 1.20 -2.72 12.82
C VAL A 25 1.01 -1.67 11.75
N VAL A 26 1.37 -0.43 12.08
CA VAL A 26 1.32 0.70 11.14
C VAL A 26 2.66 0.81 10.41
N ALA A 27 2.62 0.89 9.08
CA ALA A 27 3.78 1.10 8.24
C ALA A 27 3.50 2.20 7.21
N GLN A 28 4.52 3.00 6.90
CA GLN A 28 4.43 4.08 5.92
C GLN A 28 5.43 3.82 4.79
N TYR A 29 5.00 4.10 3.56
CA TYR A 29 5.80 3.93 2.36
C TYR A 29 5.75 5.22 1.54
N THR A 30 6.91 5.66 1.06
CA THR A 30 6.99 6.78 0.13
C THR A 30 6.43 6.37 -1.24
N PRO A 31 5.92 7.32 -2.05
CA PRO A 31 5.44 7.01 -3.40
C PRO A 31 6.49 6.29 -4.26
N THR A 32 7.77 6.69 -4.12
CA THR A 32 8.89 6.07 -4.83
C THR A 32 9.10 4.62 -4.41
N GLN A 33 8.98 4.29 -3.12
CA GLN A 33 9.07 2.90 -2.65
C GLN A 33 7.97 2.05 -3.27
N VAL A 34 6.71 2.52 -3.25
CA VAL A 34 5.58 1.79 -3.86
C VAL A 34 5.82 1.57 -5.36
N LYS A 35 6.22 2.60 -6.08
CA LYS A 35 6.52 2.51 -7.52
C LYS A 35 7.67 1.55 -7.83
N ASN A 36 8.77 1.64 -7.10
CA ASN A 36 9.90 0.71 -7.22
C ASN A 36 9.46 -0.73 -6.97
N THR A 37 8.73 -0.99 -5.90
CA THR A 37 8.35 -2.35 -5.51
C THR A 37 7.33 -2.95 -6.46
N VAL A 38 6.36 -2.17 -6.95
CA VAL A 38 5.26 -2.68 -7.79
C VAL A 38 5.62 -2.69 -9.28
N ALA A 39 6.24 -1.62 -9.78
CA ALA A 39 6.56 -1.45 -11.20
C ALA A 39 8.04 -1.68 -11.54
N GLY A 40 8.94 -1.66 -10.57
CA GLY A 40 10.37 -1.89 -10.77
C GLY A 40 11.23 -0.62 -10.85
N TRP A 41 10.62 0.56 -10.96
CA TRP A 41 11.34 1.84 -10.95
C TRP A 41 10.50 2.99 -10.34
N GLY A 42 11.20 3.96 -9.75
CA GLY A 42 10.59 4.94 -8.84
C GLY A 42 9.84 6.06 -9.55
N SER A 43 10.17 6.27 -10.83
CA SER A 43 9.52 7.25 -11.69
C SER A 43 8.34 6.67 -12.48
N ALA A 44 7.85 5.47 -12.12
CA ALA A 44 6.71 4.87 -12.81
C ALA A 44 5.46 5.74 -12.74
N ASP A 45 4.73 5.80 -13.85
CA ASP A 45 3.45 6.50 -13.94
C ASP A 45 2.35 5.75 -13.17
N LYS A 46 1.31 6.48 -12.76
CA LYS A 46 0.19 5.91 -12.01
C LYS A 46 -0.53 4.81 -12.80
N SER A 47 -0.64 4.97 -14.12
CA SER A 47 -1.19 3.94 -15.03
C SER A 47 -0.31 2.68 -15.09
N ALA A 48 1.02 2.83 -15.03
CA ALA A 48 1.94 1.71 -14.99
C ALA A 48 1.75 0.90 -13.70
N VAL A 49 1.66 1.57 -12.54
CA VAL A 49 1.38 0.91 -11.25
C VAL A 49 0.03 0.17 -11.31
N ALA A 50 -1.03 0.81 -11.79
CA ALA A 50 -2.35 0.18 -11.90
C ALA A 50 -2.36 -1.06 -12.81
N ARG A 51 -1.64 -1.01 -13.95
CA ARG A 51 -1.46 -2.16 -14.84
C ARG A 51 -0.67 -3.28 -14.18
N MET A 52 0.37 -2.95 -13.41
CA MET A 52 1.14 -3.95 -12.66
C MET A 52 0.29 -4.61 -11.58
N VAL A 53 -0.53 -3.85 -10.85
CA VAL A 53 -1.52 -4.39 -9.92
C VAL A 53 -2.47 -5.34 -10.63
N GLN A 54 -3.06 -4.92 -11.75
CA GLN A 54 -3.93 -5.79 -12.56
C GLN A 54 -3.28 -7.13 -12.89
N MET A 55 -2.04 -7.10 -13.40
CA MET A 55 -1.31 -8.32 -13.77
C MET A 55 -0.97 -9.19 -12.56
N ARG A 56 -0.57 -8.59 -11.43
CA ARG A 56 -0.22 -9.33 -10.20
C ARG A 56 -1.42 -10.02 -9.56
N PHE A 57 -2.61 -9.42 -9.66
CA PHE A 57 -3.85 -9.99 -9.13
C PHE A 57 -4.65 -10.80 -10.18
N GLY A 58 -4.14 -10.96 -11.41
CA GLY A 58 -4.81 -11.73 -12.47
C GLY A 58 -6.16 -11.13 -12.90
N LEU A 59 -6.33 -9.81 -12.80
CA LEU A 59 -7.59 -9.14 -13.08
C LEU A 59 -7.78 -8.88 -14.57
N ARG A 60 -9.01 -9.06 -15.08
CA ARG A 60 -9.33 -8.79 -16.51
C ARG A 60 -9.19 -7.32 -16.88
N THR A 61 -9.44 -6.42 -15.93
CA THR A 61 -9.30 -4.97 -16.07
C THR A 61 -8.60 -4.40 -14.86
N ALA A 62 -8.00 -3.22 -14.99
CA ALA A 62 -7.44 -2.51 -13.84
C ALA A 62 -8.51 -2.26 -12.76
N PRO A 63 -8.15 -2.30 -11.46
CA PRO A 63 -9.11 -2.04 -10.39
C PRO A 63 -9.72 -0.65 -10.52
N THR A 64 -11.05 -0.56 -10.42
CA THR A 64 -11.80 0.68 -10.35
C THR A 64 -12.52 0.75 -8.99
N PRO A 65 -12.57 1.92 -8.32
CA PRO A 65 -11.98 3.21 -8.69
C PRO A 65 -10.44 3.24 -8.53
N ALA A 66 -9.80 4.32 -8.98
CA ALA A 66 -8.34 4.46 -8.95
C ALA A 66 -7.73 4.29 -7.54
N ASP A 67 -8.46 4.67 -6.49
CA ASP A 67 -8.04 4.51 -5.10
C ASP A 67 -7.89 3.03 -4.70
N ALA A 68 -8.68 2.13 -5.30
CA ALA A 68 -8.57 0.69 -5.08
C ALA A 68 -7.24 0.13 -5.63
N ALA A 69 -6.79 0.63 -6.79
CA ALA A 69 -5.50 0.26 -7.34
C ALA A 69 -4.34 0.75 -6.46
N ASP A 70 -4.45 1.97 -5.92
CA ASP A 70 -3.43 2.53 -5.00
C ASP A 70 -3.38 1.75 -3.68
N ALA A 71 -4.53 1.36 -3.11
CA ALA A 71 -4.60 0.53 -1.92
C ALA A 71 -3.97 -0.86 -2.15
N ALA A 72 -4.27 -1.50 -3.28
CA ALA A 72 -3.68 -2.79 -3.65
C ALA A 72 -2.16 -2.67 -3.88
N ALA A 73 -1.69 -1.59 -4.49
CA ALA A 73 -0.27 -1.31 -4.66
C ALA A 73 0.45 -1.14 -3.30
N LEU A 74 -0.14 -0.42 -2.36
CA LEU A 74 0.37 -0.28 -0.99
C LEU A 74 0.43 -1.63 -0.26
N ALA A 75 -0.59 -2.48 -0.42
CA ALA A 75 -0.60 -3.81 0.16
C ALA A 75 0.52 -4.70 -0.41
N LEU A 76 0.73 -4.68 -1.73
CA LEU A 76 1.85 -5.38 -2.37
C LEU A 76 3.20 -4.86 -1.86
N CYS A 77 3.34 -3.54 -1.75
CA CYS A 77 4.54 -2.92 -1.20
C CYS A 77 4.79 -3.36 0.25
N HIS A 78 3.75 -3.42 1.07
CA HIS A 78 3.86 -3.86 2.46
C HIS A 78 4.29 -5.33 2.56
N ILE A 79 3.65 -6.22 1.78
CA ILE A 79 3.98 -7.65 1.76
C ILE A 79 5.44 -7.86 1.33
N ALA A 80 5.89 -7.15 0.31
CA ALA A 80 7.26 -7.25 -0.18
C ALA A 80 8.31 -6.66 0.79
N ALA A 81 7.93 -5.67 1.59
CA ALA A 81 8.80 -5.06 2.59
C ALA A 81 8.84 -5.82 3.92
N GLN A 82 7.89 -6.71 4.20
CA GLN A 82 7.88 -7.53 5.42
C GLN A 82 8.99 -8.59 5.33
N PRO A 83 9.86 -8.73 6.36
CA PRO A 83 10.83 -9.82 6.40
C PRO A 83 10.12 -11.17 6.27
N PHE A 84 10.64 -12.04 5.40
CA PHE A 84 10.02 -13.33 5.08
C PHE A 84 9.67 -14.15 6.34
N ALA A 85 10.55 -14.16 7.34
CA ALA A 85 10.31 -14.82 8.62
C ALA A 85 9.05 -14.31 9.35
N ARG A 86 8.78 -13.00 9.30
CA ARG A 86 7.60 -12.38 9.91
C ARG A 86 6.32 -12.72 9.14
N SER A 87 6.42 -12.81 7.81
CA SER A 87 5.32 -13.18 6.93
C SER A 87 4.87 -14.62 7.17
N VAL A 88 5.82 -15.56 7.36
CA VAL A 88 5.53 -16.97 7.65
C VAL A 88 4.96 -17.17 9.06
N ALA A 89 5.44 -16.41 10.06
CA ALA A 89 4.96 -16.51 11.43
C ALA A 89 3.47 -16.14 11.57
N ARG A 90 3.00 -15.13 10.82
CA ARG A 90 1.58 -14.69 10.85
C ARG A 90 0.62 -15.69 10.21
N THR A 91 1.03 -16.40 9.16
CA THR A 91 0.17 -17.38 8.47
C THR A 91 -0.04 -18.66 9.28
N ARG A 92 0.84 -18.95 10.24
CA ARG A 92 0.80 -20.18 11.06
C ARG A 92 -0.02 -20.08 12.35
N GLY A 93 -0.73 -18.98 12.60
CA GLY A 93 -1.66 -18.88 13.73
C GLY A 93 -1.02 -19.07 15.11
N VAL A 94 0.24 -18.66 15.29
CA VAL A 94 0.84 -18.55 16.63
C VAL A 94 0.55 -17.16 17.17
N GLN A 95 -0.70 -16.92 17.57
CA GLN A 95 -1.11 -15.91 18.56
C GLN A 95 -2.37 -16.40 19.26
#